data_AF-A0A8D8AMP3-F1
#
_entry.id   AF-A0A8D8AMP3-F1
#
_cell.length_a   1.000
_cell.length_b   1.000
_cell.length_c   1.000
_cell.angle_alpha   90.00
_cell.angle_beta   90.00
_cell.angle_gamma   90.00
#
_symmetry.space_group_name_H-M   'P 1'
#
loop_
_entity.id
_entity.type
_entity.pdbx_description
1 polymer ?
#
loop_
_entity_poly.entity_id
_entity_poly.type
_entity_poly.pdbx_seq_one_letter_code
_entity_poly.pdbx_strand_id
1 'polypeptide(L)'
;TIKVNGSSNMLQSSVYVLSFLLPSNYQSKPPRPTDPSVYFTDSPDMKVYVKSFGGWMFSLVSKYQTQSLKTALDNAQATYETDYHYNVGYNSPMKITNRHNEVWFIVKGEPVCPKSE
;
A
#
# COMPACT_ATOMS: atom_id res chain seq x y z
N THR A 1 3.29 -4.30 3.79
CA THR A 1 2.52 -3.72 2.67
C THR A 1 1.75 -4.84 1.99
N ILE A 2 0.62 -4.51 1.38
CA ILE A 2 -0.22 -5.45 0.61
C ILE A 2 -0.48 -4.82 -0.75
N LYS A 3 -0.09 -5.50 -1.82
CA LYS A 3 -0.41 -5.08 -3.19
C LYS A 3 -1.83 -5.52 -3.53
N VAL A 4 -2.68 -4.58 -3.95
CA VAL A 4 -4.09 -4.81 -4.27
C VAL A 4 -4.34 -4.45 -5.72
N ASN A 5 -4.82 -5.43 -6.49
CA ASN A 5 -5.17 -5.23 -7.91
C ASN A 5 -6.54 -4.54 -8.02
N GLY A 6 -6.69 -3.63 -8.98
CA GLY A 6 -7.87 -2.77 -9.15
C GLY A 6 -9.19 -3.50 -9.44
N SER A 7 -9.14 -4.80 -9.78
CA SER A 7 -10.29 -5.62 -10.18
C SER A 7 -10.81 -6.59 -9.11
N SER A 8 -10.39 -6.50 -7.84
CA SER A 8 -10.86 -7.47 -6.82
C SER A 8 -12.32 -7.22 -6.39
N ASN A 9 -13.20 -8.21 -6.59
CA ASN A 9 -14.57 -8.21 -6.12
C ASN A 9 -14.67 -8.48 -4.60
N MET A 10 -15.51 -7.72 -3.89
CA MET A 10 -15.64 -7.73 -2.42
C MET A 10 -16.01 -9.10 -1.81
N LEU A 11 -16.72 -9.93 -2.57
CA LEU A 11 -17.23 -11.23 -2.10
C LEU A 11 -16.31 -12.40 -2.44
N GLN A 12 -15.18 -12.15 -3.10
CA GLN A 12 -14.29 -13.21 -3.55
C GLN A 12 -13.15 -13.41 -2.56
N SER A 13 -12.94 -14.65 -2.14
CA SER A 13 -11.73 -15.07 -1.43
C SER A 13 -10.50 -14.60 -2.21
N SER A 14 -9.73 -13.70 -1.61
CA SER A 14 -8.56 -13.10 -2.24
C SER A 14 -7.31 -13.56 -1.50
N VAL A 15 -6.31 -13.98 -2.25
CA VAL A 15 -4.98 -14.29 -1.71
C VAL A 15 -4.20 -12.98 -1.65
N TYR A 16 -3.75 -12.60 -0.45
CA TYR A 16 -2.96 -11.40 -0.25
C TYR A 16 -1.50 -11.78 0.04
N VAL A 17 -0.57 -11.14 -0.67
CA VAL A 17 0.85 -11.20 -0.33
C VAL A 17 1.15 -10.06 0.64
N LEU A 18 1.68 -10.42 1.80
CA LEU A 18 2.10 -9.47 2.81
C LEU A 18 3.63 -9.34 2.77
N SER A 19 4.11 -8.13 2.51
CA SER A 19 5.54 -7.84 2.48
C SER A 19 5.96 -7.03 3.71
N PHE A 20 7.10 -7.36 4.28
CA PHE A 20 7.72 -6.63 5.40
C PHE A 20 9.07 -6.09 4.95
N LEU A 21 9.38 -4.85 5.35
CA LEU A 21 10.69 -4.27 5.10
C LEU A 21 11.72 -5.02 5.95
N LEU A 22 12.79 -5.48 5.31
CA LEU A 22 13.92 -6.04 6.03
C LEU A 22 14.66 -4.93 6.78
N PRO A 23 15.07 -5.16 8.04
CA PRO A 23 15.95 -4.25 8.75
C PRO A 23 17.25 -3.99 7.95
N SER A 24 17.78 -2.77 8.03
CA SER A 24 18.89 -2.31 7.17
C SER A 24 20.13 -3.21 7.22
N ASN A 25 20.40 -3.82 8.38
CA ASN A 25 21.53 -4.73 8.57
C ASN A 25 21.39 -6.07 7.83
N TYR A 26 20.17 -6.44 7.38
CA TYR A 26 19.90 -7.67 6.65
C TYR A 26 19.61 -7.45 5.16
N GLN A 27 19.60 -6.20 4.68
CA GLN A 27 19.31 -5.89 3.27
C GLN A 27 20.33 -6.48 2.30
N SER A 28 21.63 -6.52 2.66
CA SER A 28 22.68 -7.07 1.79
C SER A 28 22.85 -8.59 1.90
N LYS A 29 22.54 -9.16 3.07
CA LYS A 29 22.72 -10.60 3.35
C LYS A 29 21.61 -11.10 4.26
N PRO A 30 20.40 -11.34 3.74
CA PRO A 30 19.30 -11.80 4.55
C PRO A 30 19.44 -13.29 4.92
N PRO A 31 18.95 -13.71 6.09
CA PRO A 31 18.94 -15.13 6.46
C PRO A 31 17.97 -15.90 5.56
N ARG A 32 18.31 -17.15 5.22
CA ARG A 32 17.44 -17.99 4.39
C ARG A 32 16.11 -18.26 5.12
N PRO A 33 14.95 -18.03 4.47
CA PRO A 33 13.66 -18.39 5.04
C PRO A 33 13.56 -19.89 5.31
N THR A 34 12.97 -20.25 6.45
CA THR A 34 12.69 -21.65 6.83
C THR A 34 11.36 -22.14 6.27
N ASP A 35 10.44 -21.22 5.98
CA ASP A 35 9.12 -21.50 5.42
C ASP A 35 9.16 -21.26 3.89
N PRO A 36 8.76 -22.23 3.05
CA PRO A 36 8.78 -22.10 1.59
C PRO A 36 7.78 -21.06 1.04
N SER A 37 6.78 -20.65 1.83
CA SER A 37 5.84 -19.59 1.46
C SER A 37 6.42 -18.19 1.65
N VAL A 38 7.56 -18.08 2.33
CA VAL A 38 8.25 -16.80 2.59
C VAL A 38 9.40 -16.65 1.61
N TYR A 39 9.38 -15.55 0.86
CA TYR A 39 10.36 -15.24 -0.17
C TYR A 39 10.74 -13.76 -0.14
N PHE A 40 11.91 -13.43 -0.67
CA PHE A 40 12.36 -12.06 -0.82
C PHE A 40 11.80 -11.45 -2.09
N THR A 41 11.45 -10.16 -2.02
CA THR A 41 11.06 -9.36 -3.17
C THR A 41 11.82 -8.05 -3.15
N ASP A 42 12.46 -7.72 -4.27
CA ASP A 42 13.07 -6.41 -4.45
C ASP A 42 11.97 -5.38 -4.71
N SER A 43 11.95 -4.33 -3.90
CA SER A 43 11.08 -3.19 -4.10
C SER A 43 11.88 -2.09 -4.79
N PRO A 44 11.56 -1.70 -6.03
CA PRO A 44 12.27 -0.62 -6.70
C PRO A 44 12.02 0.72 -6.00
N ASP A 45 12.92 1.66 -6.22
CA ASP A 45 12.71 3.05 -5.82
C ASP A 45 11.45 3.59 -6.50
N MET A 46 10.57 4.20 -5.71
CA MET A 46 9.28 4.69 -6.19
C MET A 46 8.88 5.99 -5.50
N LYS A 47 8.24 6.88 -6.26
CA LYS A 47 7.48 8.01 -5.71
C LYS A 47 6.04 7.56 -5.55
N VAL A 48 5.41 7.89 -4.43
CA VAL A 48 4.02 7.48 -4.12
C VAL A 48 3.18 8.66 -3.65
N TYR A 49 1.92 8.68 -4.06
CA TYR A 49 0.89 9.50 -3.43
C TYR A 49 0.28 8.72 -2.26
N VAL A 50 0.19 9.37 -1.10
CA VAL A 50 -0.18 8.71 0.16
C VAL A 50 -1.45 9.35 0.73
N LYS A 51 -2.36 8.50 1.23
CA LYS A 51 -3.47 8.93 2.09
C LYS A 51 -3.49 8.09 3.36
N SER A 52 -3.33 8.73 4.50
CA SER A 52 -3.41 8.07 5.82
C SER A 52 -4.86 7.98 6.31
N PHE A 53 -5.18 6.90 7.00
CA PHE A 53 -6.50 6.66 7.57
C PHE A 53 -6.47 5.72 8.77
N GLY A 54 -7.46 5.88 9.65
CA GLY A 54 -7.70 5.00 10.79
C GLY A 54 -8.68 3.86 10.50
N GLY A 55 -8.97 3.03 11.50
CA GLY A 55 -9.88 1.90 11.36
C GLY A 55 -9.22 0.63 10.80
N TRP A 56 -10.03 -0.39 10.49
CA TRP A 56 -9.51 -1.70 10.09
C TRP A 56 -9.17 -1.75 8.59
N MET A 57 -7.96 -2.22 8.26
CA MET A 57 -7.45 -2.22 6.88
C MET A 57 -8.25 -3.12 5.93
N PHE A 58 -8.81 -4.22 6.42
CA PHE A 58 -9.60 -5.15 5.61
C PHE A 58 -11.11 -4.82 5.66
N SER A 59 -11.46 -3.55 5.89
CA SER A 59 -12.84 -3.08 5.94
C SER A 59 -13.21 -2.19 4.75
N LEU A 60 -14.49 -1.85 4.67
CA LEU A 60 -15.01 -0.86 3.71
C LEU A 60 -14.33 0.51 3.82
N VAL A 61 -13.76 0.84 4.99
CA VAL A 61 -13.02 2.10 5.19
C VAL A 61 -11.82 2.17 4.26
N SER A 62 -11.07 1.08 4.10
CA SER A 62 -9.91 1.04 3.20
C SER A 62 -10.32 1.34 1.75
N LYS A 63 -11.37 0.68 1.26
CA LYS A 63 -11.89 0.92 -0.10
C LYS A 63 -12.35 2.36 -0.30
N TYR A 64 -13.04 2.93 0.69
CA TYR A 64 -13.47 4.32 0.64
C TYR A 64 -12.27 5.27 0.57
N GLN A 65 -11.23 5.03 1.36
CA GLN A 65 -10.02 5.86 1.37
C GLN A 65 -9.22 5.71 0.06
N THR A 66 -9.13 4.50 -0.50
CA THR A 66 -8.56 4.27 -1.83
C THR A 66 -9.31 5.06 -2.90
N GLN A 67 -10.65 4.97 -2.92
CA GLN A 67 -11.45 5.69 -3.91
C GLN A 67 -11.35 7.21 -3.72
N SER A 68 -11.32 7.69 -2.48
CA SER A 68 -11.13 9.11 -2.17
C SER A 68 -9.78 9.63 -2.67
N LEU A 69 -8.69 8.87 -2.47
CA LEU A 69 -7.38 9.24 -2.99
C LEU A 69 -7.38 9.22 -4.53
N LYS A 70 -7.96 8.19 -5.15
CA LYS A 70 -8.10 8.07 -6.60
C LYS A 70 -8.76 9.31 -7.21
N THR A 71 -9.94 9.67 -6.69
CA THR A 71 -10.68 10.86 -7.14
C THR A 71 -9.90 12.17 -6.94
N ALA A 72 -9.15 12.30 -5.84
CA ALA A 72 -8.31 13.48 -5.64
C ALA A 72 -7.18 13.58 -6.67
N LEU A 73 -6.55 12.45 -7.02
CA LEU A 73 -5.50 12.40 -8.05
C LEU A 73 -6.05 12.68 -9.45
N ASP A 74 -7.22 12.13 -9.79
CA ASP A 74 -7.91 12.38 -11.06
C ASP A 74 -8.24 13.87 -11.21
N ASN A 75 -8.77 14.50 -10.15
CA ASN A 75 -9.07 15.93 -10.13
C ASN A 75 -7.82 16.80 -10.25
N ALA A 76 -6.70 16.36 -9.68
CA ALA A 76 -5.40 17.03 -9.78
C ALA A 76 -4.69 16.78 -11.13
N GLN A 77 -5.28 15.98 -12.03
CA GLN A 77 -4.68 15.54 -13.29
C GLN A 77 -3.32 14.86 -13.09
N ALA A 78 -3.15 14.18 -11.95
CA ALA A 78 -1.94 13.44 -11.63
C ALA A 78 -1.85 12.16 -12.47
N THR A 79 -0.64 11.78 -12.89
CA THR A 79 -0.41 10.50 -13.56
C THR A 79 0.10 9.48 -12.53
N TYR A 80 -0.59 8.34 -12.41
CA TYR A 80 -0.31 7.30 -11.43
C TYR A 80 -0.69 5.91 -11.93
N GLU A 81 -0.25 4.87 -11.24
CA GLU A 81 -0.61 3.48 -11.52
C GLU A 81 -2.07 3.20 -11.15
N THR A 82 -2.85 2.71 -12.12
CA THR A 82 -4.28 2.43 -11.96
C THR A 82 -4.57 0.95 -11.80
N ASP A 83 -3.65 0.08 -12.22
CA ASP A 83 -3.86 -1.37 -12.22
C ASP A 83 -3.75 -1.95 -10.82
N TYR A 84 -2.95 -1.33 -9.96
CA TYR A 84 -2.79 -1.74 -8.57
C TYR A 84 -2.43 -0.56 -7.66
N HIS A 85 -2.68 -0.75 -6.37
CA HIS A 85 -2.25 0.15 -5.30
C HIS A 85 -1.69 -0.67 -4.14
N TYR A 86 -1.11 0.02 -3.15
CA TYR A 86 -0.68 -0.63 -1.91
C TYR A 86 -1.52 -0.18 -0.72
N ASN A 87 -1.90 -1.16 0.11
CA ASN A 87 -2.36 -0.91 1.46
C ASN A 87 -1.21 -1.15 2.42
N VAL A 88 -0.95 -0.17 3.29
CA VAL A 88 0.19 -0.18 4.21
C VAL A 88 -0.31 -0.02 5.64
N GLY A 89 0.22 -0.83 6.54
CA GLY A 89 -0.24 -0.90 7.92
C GLY A 89 0.97 -1.00 8.83
N TYR A 90 1.01 -0.11 9.81
CA TYR A 90 2.16 0.02 10.70
C TYR A 90 1.93 -0.64 12.06
N ASN A 91 0.68 -1.02 12.35
CA ASN A 91 0.30 -1.62 13.62
C ASN A 91 -0.09 -3.09 13.47
N SER A 92 0.13 -3.85 14.55
CA SER A 92 -0.27 -5.26 14.66
C SER A 92 -1.71 -5.47 14.19
N PRO A 93 -2.02 -6.53 13.42
CA PRO A 93 -3.39 -6.90 13.05
C PRO A 93 -4.35 -7.00 14.24
N MET A 94 -3.83 -7.34 15.43
CA MET A 94 -4.61 -7.46 16.68
C MET A 94 -4.95 -6.12 17.34
N LYS A 95 -4.32 -5.01 16.94
CA LYS A 95 -4.60 -3.68 17.49
C LYS A 95 -5.82 -3.08 16.78
N ILE A 96 -6.93 -2.86 17.50
CA ILE A 96 -8.20 -2.44 16.87
C ILE A 96 -8.37 -0.91 16.86
N THR A 97 -7.79 -0.18 17.83
CA THR A 97 -7.92 1.29 17.96
C THR A 97 -6.60 2.01 17.68
N ASN A 98 -6.68 3.30 17.33
CA ASN A 98 -5.54 4.18 17.01
C ASN A 98 -4.53 3.52 16.06
N ARG A 99 -5.05 3.05 14.91
CA ARG A 99 -4.27 2.47 13.83
C ARG A 99 -3.86 3.54 12.85
N HIS A 100 -2.60 3.49 12.43
CA HIS A 100 -2.09 4.21 11.27
C HIS A 100 -2.04 3.23 10.10
N ASN A 101 -2.91 3.44 9.12
CA ASN A 101 -2.85 2.75 7.84
C ASN A 101 -2.75 3.79 6.73
N GLU A 102 -2.24 3.38 5.58
CA GLU A 102 -2.08 4.24 4.42
C GLU A 102 -2.50 3.49 3.15
N VAL A 103 -3.01 4.24 2.18
CA VAL A 103 -3.15 3.80 0.79
C VAL A 103 -2.11 4.53 -0.05
N TRP A 104 -1.36 3.79 -0.87
CA TRP A 104 -0.36 4.34 -1.77
C TRP A 104 -0.72 4.06 -3.24
N PHE A 105 -0.71 5.10 -4.06
CA PHE A 105 -0.66 4.99 -5.53
C PHE A 105 0.72 5.39 -6.04
N ILE A 106 1.24 4.60 -6.99
CA ILE A 106 2.59 4.80 -7.53
C ILE A 106 2.53 5.91 -8.58
N VAL A 107 3.41 6.89 -8.47
CA VAL A 107 3.51 7.98 -9.45
C VAL A 107 4.03 7.42 -10.77
N LYS A 108 3.43 7.83 -11.90
CA LYS A 108 3.97 7.59 -13.23
C LYS A 108 4.51 8.91 -13.78
N GLY A 109 5.84 9.02 -13.89
CA GLY A 109 6.50 10.27 -14.27
C GLY A 109 6.79 11.17 -13.07
N GLU A 110 6.50 12.47 -13.18
CA GLU A 110 6.73 13.43 -12.10
C GLU A 110 5.47 13.64 -11.24
N PRO A 111 5.64 13.75 -9.91
CA PRO A 111 4.51 13.93 -9.02
C PRO A 111 3.93 15.34 -9.15
N VAL A 112 2.60 15.44 -9.16
CA VAL A 112 1.89 16.71 -9.04
C VAL A 112 1.81 17.05 -7.57
N CYS A 113 2.54 18.09 -7.16
CA CYS A 113 2.44 18.65 -5.82
C CYS A 113 1.64 19.96 -5.91
N PRO A 114 0.53 20.12 -5.17
CA PRO A 114 -0.05 21.44 -5.00
C PRO A 114 1.02 22.36 -4.39
N LYS A 115 1.06 23.61 -4.84
CA LYS A 115 1.87 24.63 -4.16
C LYS A 115 1.39 24.66 -2.71
N SER A 116 2.31 24.54 -1.76
CA SER A 116 2.02 24.57 -0.33
C SER A 116 1.10 25.74 -0.02
N GLU A 117 -0.02 25.45 0.66
CA GLU A 117 -0.92 26.46 1.22
C GLU A 117 -0.24 27.24 2.35
#